data_AF-A0A059ABK1-F1
#
_entry.id   AF-A0A059ABK1-F1
#
_cell.length_a   1.000
_cell.length_b   1.000
_cell.length_c   1.000
_cell.angle_alpha   90.00
_cell.angle_beta   90.00
_cell.angle_gamma   90.00
#
_symmetry.space_group_name_H-M   'P 1'
#
loop_
_entity.id
_entity.type
_entity.pdbx_description
1 polymer ?
#
loop_
_entity_poly.entity_id
_entity_poly.type
_entity_poly.pdbx_seq_one_letter_code
_entity_poly.pdbx_strand_id
1 'polypeptide(L)'
;MDNTTFKRPLLSGVVYAERAGHCKIDDKRGRQWHIMHVTPESEPLEPSPVQEEYVRYEFGEDDNAYMGPLLSSLGMMTGEEDRHHELKARAVEKAVLSAPFRLFSSNRTGVILIYPVYKSKFSPSVSLEERIRATAGYIGGLFEFESLVESILWQLGNQTVLVKVYDITNCRPSLMYGPNYVKFDRTMAHMSKLELGDPFRKYLMICIKMRPLNLGCQPLP
;
A
#
# COMPACT_ATOMS: atom_id res chain seq x y z
N MET A 1 -8.18 -26.58 17.03
CA MET A 1 -8.26 -25.16 16.64
C MET A 1 -8.01 -25.13 15.15
N ASP A 2 -9.06 -24.91 14.36
CA ASP A 2 -8.93 -24.79 12.92
C ASP A 2 -8.10 -23.54 12.62
N ASN A 3 -6.89 -23.76 12.11
CA ASN A 3 -6.03 -22.70 11.64
C ASN A 3 -6.68 -22.20 10.35
N THR A 4 -7.40 -21.08 10.39
CA THR A 4 -7.83 -20.40 9.17
C THR A 4 -6.56 -19.92 8.48
N THR A 5 -6.00 -20.75 7.59
CA THR A 5 -5.00 -20.31 6.62
C THR A 5 -5.70 -19.29 5.74
N PHE A 6 -5.64 -18.03 6.13
CA PHE A 6 -5.92 -16.91 5.25
C PHE A 6 -4.92 -17.04 4.11
N LYS A 7 -5.32 -17.71 3.03
CA LYS A 7 -4.67 -17.48 1.74
C LYS A 7 -4.86 -16.00 1.49
N ARG A 8 -3.76 -15.25 1.44
CA ARG A 8 -3.76 -13.82 1.14
C ARG A 8 -3.41 -13.67 -0.34
N PRO A 9 -4.33 -13.91 -1.29
CA PRO A 9 -4.00 -13.86 -2.71
C PRO A 9 -3.55 -12.47 -3.19
N LEU A 10 -3.60 -11.46 -2.32
CA LEU A 10 -3.53 -10.03 -2.66
C LEU A 10 -2.31 -9.31 -2.06
N LEU A 11 -1.60 -9.97 -1.13
CA LEU A 11 -0.44 -9.42 -0.44
C LEU A 11 0.80 -10.16 -0.94
N SER A 12 1.69 -9.44 -1.62
CA SER A 12 2.95 -10.01 -2.14
C SER A 12 3.97 -10.27 -1.03
N GLY A 13 3.69 -9.81 0.17
CA GLY A 13 4.43 -10.07 1.40
C GLY A 13 3.77 -9.37 2.58
N VAL A 14 3.95 -9.92 3.78
CA VAL A 14 3.50 -9.30 5.03
C VAL A 14 4.62 -9.35 6.04
N VAL A 15 4.88 -8.22 6.69
CA VAL A 15 5.89 -8.11 7.74
C VAL A 15 5.28 -7.57 9.01
N TYR A 16 5.92 -7.92 10.12
CA TYR A 16 5.78 -7.22 11.37
C TYR A 16 7.04 -6.40 11.64
N ALA A 17 6.84 -5.16 12.06
CA ALA A 17 7.91 -4.28 12.45
C ALA A 17 7.66 -3.69 13.85
N GLU A 18 8.62 -3.87 14.75
CA GLU A 18 8.57 -3.40 16.13
C GLU A 18 8.85 -1.89 16.22
N ARG A 19 8.12 -1.21 17.08
CA ARG A 19 8.38 0.17 17.45
C ARG A 19 9.55 0.25 18.43
N ALA A 20 10.64 0.93 18.05
CA ALA A 20 11.81 1.16 18.88
C ALA A 20 12.07 2.66 19.10
N GLY A 21 12.41 3.06 20.33
CA GLY A 21 12.89 4.42 20.60
C GLY A 21 14.39 4.54 20.31
N HIS A 22 14.85 5.73 19.95
CA HIS A 22 16.26 6.01 19.62
C HIS A 22 17.25 5.39 20.62
N CYS A 23 17.03 5.58 21.93
CA CYS A 23 17.92 5.10 23.00
C CYS A 23 17.99 3.57 23.10
N LYS A 24 16.98 2.82 22.61
CA LYS A 24 16.99 1.35 22.63
C LYS A 24 17.84 0.75 21.51
N ILE A 25 18.10 1.50 20.45
CA ILE A 25 18.95 1.06 19.34
C ILE A 25 20.42 1.13 19.73
N ASP A 26 20.77 2.03 20.65
CA ASP A 26 22.13 2.26 21.12
C ASP A 26 22.61 1.29 22.23
N ASP A 27 21.72 0.43 22.78
CA ASP A 27 22.04 -0.30 24.01
C ASP A 27 22.36 -1.81 23.80
N LYS A 28 23.58 -2.17 24.22
CA LYS A 28 24.10 -3.48 24.72
C LYS A 28 24.37 -4.68 23.79
N ARG A 29 24.39 -4.57 22.47
CA ARG A 29 24.86 -5.69 21.59
C ARG A 29 26.01 -5.37 20.63
N GLY A 30 26.60 -4.17 20.69
CA GLY A 30 27.83 -3.84 19.96
C GLY A 30 27.72 -3.93 18.43
N ARG A 31 26.51 -4.01 17.87
CA ARG A 31 26.27 -3.92 16.43
C ARG A 31 25.55 -2.61 16.17
N GLN A 32 26.29 -1.63 15.71
CA GLN A 32 25.75 -0.39 15.16
C GLN A 32 25.05 -0.76 13.84
N TRP A 33 23.77 -1.09 13.91
CA TRP A 33 22.97 -1.35 12.72
C TRP A 33 22.60 -0.01 12.09
N HIS A 34 23.03 0.21 10.87
CA HIS A 34 22.49 1.29 10.06
C HIS A 34 21.03 0.91 9.75
N ILE A 35 20.05 1.67 10.26
CA ILE A 35 18.68 1.54 9.78
C ILE A 35 18.76 1.99 8.33
N MET A 36 18.52 1.07 7.42
CA MET A 36 18.73 1.31 6.02
C MET A 36 17.44 1.82 5.38
N HIS A 37 17.56 2.90 4.63
CA HIS A 37 16.49 3.51 3.88
C HIS A 37 16.51 2.99 2.44
N VAL A 38 15.34 2.65 1.91
CA VAL A 38 15.13 2.29 0.51
C VAL A 38 14.03 3.19 -0.03
N THR A 39 14.27 3.87 -1.13
CA THR A 39 13.17 4.46 -1.89
C THR A 39 12.54 3.36 -2.73
N PRO A 40 11.21 3.36 -2.95
CA PRO A 40 10.57 2.38 -3.83
C PRO A 40 11.11 2.39 -5.28
N GLU A 41 11.88 3.41 -5.65
CA GLU A 41 12.34 3.75 -6.99
C GLU A 41 13.84 3.47 -7.23
N SER A 42 14.64 3.06 -6.22
CA SER A 42 16.08 2.77 -6.40
C SER A 42 16.69 1.82 -5.36
N GLU A 43 17.79 1.15 -5.70
CA GLU A 43 18.81 0.70 -4.73
C GLU A 43 19.98 1.72 -4.73
N PRO A 44 20.70 2.00 -3.60
CA PRO A 44 20.86 1.19 -2.39
C PRO A 44 20.61 1.93 -1.05
N LEU A 45 20.80 1.16 0.03
CA LEU A 45 20.58 1.41 1.44
C LEU A 45 21.38 2.62 2.00
N GLU A 46 20.72 3.78 2.17
CA GLU A 46 21.29 4.92 2.89
C GLU A 46 21.01 4.83 4.40
N PRO A 47 21.92 5.31 5.27
CA PRO A 47 21.66 5.37 6.70
C PRO A 47 20.51 6.35 6.99
N SER A 48 19.51 5.85 7.73
CA SER A 48 18.36 6.63 8.20
C SER A 48 18.83 7.84 9.02
N PRO A 49 18.21 9.03 8.86
CA PRO A 49 18.49 10.18 9.68
C PRO A 49 18.09 9.92 11.14
N VAL A 50 18.59 10.76 12.05
CA VAL A 50 18.28 10.67 13.47
C VAL A 50 16.79 10.98 13.69
N GLN A 51 16.07 10.08 14.39
CA GLN A 51 14.66 10.18 14.74
C GLN A 51 14.44 9.77 16.19
N GLU A 52 13.37 10.29 16.81
CA GLU A 52 12.97 9.92 18.18
C GLU A 52 12.46 8.47 18.27
N GLU A 53 11.82 8.00 17.21
CA GLU A 53 11.18 6.69 17.10
C GLU A 53 11.50 6.08 15.73
N TYR A 54 11.79 4.79 15.71
CA TYR A 54 12.05 3.98 14.52
C TYR A 54 11.16 2.75 14.48
N VAL A 55 11.01 2.20 13.28
CA VAL A 55 10.33 0.93 13.04
C VAL A 55 11.33 -0.09 12.55
N ARG A 56 11.41 -1.20 13.29
CA ARG A 56 12.39 -2.26 13.08
C ARG A 56 11.72 -3.50 12.55
N TYR A 57 12.10 -3.93 11.35
CA TYR A 57 11.68 -5.22 10.84
C TYR A 57 12.13 -6.36 11.78
N GLU A 58 11.19 -7.24 12.15
CA GLU A 58 11.45 -8.39 13.01
C GLU A 58 11.23 -9.73 12.27
N PHE A 59 10.09 -9.89 11.57
CA PHE A 59 9.79 -11.11 10.80
C PHE A 59 8.69 -10.88 9.76
N GLY A 60 8.62 -11.74 8.74
CA GLY A 60 7.59 -11.70 7.71
C GLY A 60 7.51 -12.97 6.87
N GLU A 61 6.35 -13.21 6.26
CA GLU A 61 6.20 -14.14 5.14
C GLU A 61 6.52 -13.34 3.88
N ASP A 62 7.75 -13.48 3.40
CA ASP A 62 8.30 -12.63 2.36
C ASP A 62 9.11 -13.46 1.37
N ASP A 63 8.60 -13.58 0.14
CA ASP A 63 9.35 -14.14 -0.98
C ASP A 63 10.26 -13.09 -1.64
N ASN A 64 10.21 -11.82 -1.19
CA ASN A 64 10.85 -10.67 -1.83
C ASN A 64 11.69 -9.85 -0.83
N ALA A 65 13.01 -10.05 -0.80
CA ALA A 65 14.00 -9.39 0.09
C ALA A 65 13.93 -7.84 0.25
N TYR A 66 13.09 -7.18 -0.54
CA TYR A 66 12.82 -5.75 -0.56
C TYR A 66 11.77 -5.28 0.47
N MET A 67 10.89 -6.16 0.96
CA MET A 67 9.75 -5.75 1.81
C MET A 67 10.15 -5.25 3.20
N GLY A 68 11.07 -5.93 3.88
CA GLY A 68 11.58 -5.51 5.17
C GLY A 68 12.20 -4.09 5.13
N PRO A 69 13.12 -3.81 4.18
CA PRO A 69 13.66 -2.47 3.95
C PRO A 69 12.61 -1.43 3.52
N LEU A 70 11.64 -1.80 2.67
CA LEU A 70 10.56 -0.90 2.22
C LEU A 70 9.64 -0.48 3.36
N LEU A 71 9.37 -1.38 4.30
CA LEU A 71 8.54 -1.07 5.48
C LEU A 71 9.31 -0.32 6.56
N SER A 72 10.61 -0.59 6.71
CA SER A 72 11.49 0.19 7.60
C SER A 72 11.70 1.63 7.08
N SER A 73 11.58 1.84 5.78
CA SER A 73 11.63 3.18 5.14
C SER A 73 10.26 3.85 5.01
N LEU A 74 9.17 3.17 5.35
CA LEU A 74 7.81 3.73 5.26
C LEU A 74 7.54 4.84 6.27
N GLY A 75 8.18 4.77 7.45
CA GLY A 75 8.28 5.89 8.39
C GLY A 75 9.01 7.12 7.80
N MET A 76 9.57 7.02 6.59
CA MET A 76 10.44 8.01 5.97
C MET A 76 10.17 8.30 4.48
N MET A 77 9.13 7.72 3.85
CA MET A 77 8.86 8.01 2.44
C MET A 77 8.71 9.53 2.25
N THR A 78 9.53 10.05 1.35
CA THR A 78 10.01 11.45 1.30
C THR A 78 9.00 12.44 0.70
N GLY A 79 7.79 11.99 0.37
CA GLY A 79 6.69 12.88 0.03
C GLY A 79 6.10 13.52 1.28
N GLU A 80 6.00 14.85 1.33
CA GLU A 80 5.42 15.58 2.48
C GLU A 80 4.04 15.05 2.90
N GLU A 81 3.25 14.53 1.96
CA GLU A 81 1.88 14.04 2.16
C GLU A 81 1.81 12.65 2.83
N ASP A 82 2.84 11.83 2.60
CA ASP A 82 2.95 10.43 3.02
C ASP A 82 3.88 10.23 4.22
N ARG A 83 4.47 11.32 4.72
CA ARG A 83 5.26 11.31 5.95
C ARG A 83 4.39 10.80 7.10
N HIS A 84 4.82 9.67 7.68
CA HIS A 84 4.27 9.07 8.89
C HIS A 84 2.90 8.35 8.78
N HIS A 85 2.72 7.45 7.81
CA HIS A 85 1.55 6.54 7.80
C HIS A 85 1.36 5.79 9.12
N GLU A 86 2.45 5.41 9.80
CA GLU A 86 2.44 4.79 11.12
C GLU A 86 1.74 5.64 12.19
N LEU A 87 2.02 6.96 12.19
CA LEU A 87 1.38 7.90 13.10
C LEU A 87 -0.11 8.03 12.81
N LYS A 88 -0.49 8.09 11.53
CA LYS A 88 -1.89 8.10 11.11
C LYS A 88 -2.59 6.81 11.56
N ALA A 89 -2.01 5.66 11.26
CA ALA A 89 -2.54 4.33 11.57
C ALA A 89 -2.85 4.19 13.07
N ARG A 90 -1.86 4.48 13.93
CA ARG A 90 -2.03 4.36 15.38
C ARG A 90 -2.98 5.39 15.99
N ALA A 91 -3.14 6.55 15.35
CA ALA A 91 -4.05 7.59 15.82
C ALA A 91 -5.51 7.24 15.55
N VAL A 92 -5.81 6.57 14.43
CA VAL A 92 -7.18 6.18 14.06
C VAL A 92 -7.55 4.74 14.36
N GLU A 93 -6.60 3.93 14.84
CA GLU A 93 -6.78 2.48 15.13
C GLU A 93 -7.29 1.69 13.91
N LYS A 94 -6.90 2.10 12.71
CA LYS A 94 -7.33 1.50 11.45
C LYS A 94 -6.16 1.30 10.52
N ALA A 95 -6.40 0.47 9.52
CA ALA A 95 -5.47 0.33 8.41
C ALA A 95 -5.40 1.64 7.62
N VAL A 96 -4.20 1.98 7.19
CA VAL A 96 -3.95 3.10 6.28
C VAL A 96 -3.16 2.61 5.08
N LEU A 97 -3.29 3.31 3.96
CA LEU A 97 -2.66 2.96 2.69
C LEU A 97 -1.66 4.05 2.30
N SER A 98 -0.61 3.68 1.58
CA SER A 98 0.32 4.61 0.92
C SER A 98 -0.27 5.15 -0.39
N ALA A 99 0.34 6.19 -0.96
CA ALA A 99 0.03 6.56 -2.33
C ALA A 99 0.43 5.42 -3.27
N PRO A 100 -0.20 5.30 -4.45
CA PRO A 100 0.29 4.37 -5.45
C PRO A 100 1.71 4.78 -5.88
N PHE A 101 2.61 3.81 -5.92
CA PHE A 101 3.97 3.98 -6.43
C PHE A 101 4.33 2.83 -7.37
N ARG A 102 5.38 2.99 -8.17
CA ARG A 102 5.84 1.92 -9.07
C ARG A 102 6.81 1.01 -8.32
N LEU A 103 6.53 -0.29 -8.33
CA LEU A 103 7.42 -1.29 -7.78
C LEU A 103 8.64 -1.46 -8.68
N PHE A 104 9.85 -1.31 -8.14
CA PHE A 104 11.08 -1.50 -8.90
C PHE A 104 11.17 -2.87 -9.59
N SER A 105 10.72 -3.94 -8.92
CA SER A 105 10.84 -5.31 -9.40
C SER A 105 9.89 -5.65 -10.57
N SER A 106 8.64 -5.17 -10.54
CA SER A 106 7.62 -5.52 -11.54
C SER A 106 7.15 -4.34 -12.39
N ASN A 107 7.55 -3.11 -12.06
CA ASN A 107 7.01 -1.86 -12.60
C ASN A 107 5.48 -1.73 -12.48
N ARG A 108 4.86 -2.58 -11.67
CA ARG A 108 3.42 -2.55 -11.39
C ARG A 108 3.13 -1.54 -10.29
N THR A 109 1.88 -1.08 -10.23
CA THR A 109 1.45 -0.19 -9.16
C THR A 109 1.40 -0.94 -7.83
N GLY A 110 2.26 -0.53 -6.90
CA GLY A 110 2.27 -0.97 -5.51
C GLY A 110 1.51 0.01 -4.59
N VAL A 111 0.92 -0.54 -3.54
CA VAL A 111 0.34 0.20 -2.41
C VAL A 111 0.73 -0.50 -1.14
N ILE A 112 1.24 0.23 -0.14
CA ILE A 112 1.55 -0.35 1.16
C ILE A 112 0.38 -0.13 2.10
N LEU A 113 0.00 -1.17 2.83
CA LEU A 113 -0.93 -1.14 3.95
C LEU A 113 -0.15 -1.18 5.25
N ILE A 114 -0.56 -0.35 6.20
CA ILE A 114 -0.05 -0.39 7.57
C ILE A 114 -1.23 -0.55 8.51
N TYR A 115 -1.08 -1.44 9.48
CA TYR A 115 -2.00 -1.62 10.59
C TYR A 115 -1.25 -1.53 11.93
N PRO A 116 -1.72 -0.73 12.91
CA PRO A 116 -1.04 -0.61 14.19
C PRO A 116 -1.27 -1.86 15.05
N VAL A 117 -0.21 -2.32 15.73
CA VAL A 117 -0.26 -3.42 16.69
C VAL A 117 0.01 -2.87 18.08
N TYR A 118 -0.78 -3.32 19.05
CA TYR A 118 -0.72 -2.84 20.42
C TYR A 118 -0.35 -3.95 21.39
N LYS A 119 0.39 -3.61 22.46
CA LYS A 119 0.91 -4.55 23.46
C LYS A 119 -0.19 -5.21 24.30
N SER A 120 -1.33 -4.53 24.46
CA SER A 120 -2.47 -5.01 25.21
C SER A 120 -3.76 -4.38 24.68
N LYS A 121 -4.90 -5.03 24.95
CA LYS A 121 -6.22 -4.43 24.68
C LYS A 121 -6.42 -3.27 25.65
N PHE A 122 -6.59 -2.06 25.12
CA PHE A 122 -7.02 -0.90 25.88
C PHE A 122 -8.50 -0.61 25.61
N SER A 123 -9.12 0.18 26.50
CA SER A 123 -10.51 0.62 26.33
C SER A 123 -10.68 1.36 24.99
N PRO A 124 -11.82 1.23 24.28
CA PRO A 124 -12.12 2.04 23.10
C PRO A 124 -12.08 3.56 23.34
N SER A 125 -12.17 3.98 24.60
CA SER A 125 -12.15 5.38 25.04
C SER A 125 -10.75 5.89 25.45
N VAL A 126 -9.68 5.13 25.18
CA VAL A 126 -8.31 5.51 25.59
C VAL A 126 -7.85 6.78 24.86
N SER A 127 -7.07 7.60 25.54
CA SER A 127 -6.53 8.85 24.96
C SER A 127 -5.52 8.56 23.84
N LEU A 128 -5.28 9.54 22.94
CA LEU A 128 -4.26 9.40 21.89
C LEU A 128 -2.88 9.06 22.46
N GLU A 129 -2.50 9.68 23.59
CA GLU A 129 -1.22 9.41 24.24
C GLU A 129 -1.11 7.98 24.76
N GLU A 130 -2.19 7.44 25.33
CA GLU A 130 -2.22 6.06 25.80
C GLU A 130 -2.16 5.08 24.63
N ARG A 131 -2.83 5.36 23.50
CA ARG A 131 -2.67 4.58 22.25
C ARG A 131 -1.23 4.57 21.78
N ILE A 132 -0.59 5.74 21.76
CA ILE A 132 0.82 5.87 21.39
C ILE A 132 1.68 5.03 22.32
N ARG A 133 1.51 5.14 23.65
CA ARG A 133 2.26 4.36 24.64
C ARG A 133 2.03 2.84 24.51
N ALA A 134 0.81 2.44 24.16
CA ALA A 134 0.44 1.03 23.99
C ALA A 134 0.89 0.42 22.66
N THR A 135 1.33 1.24 21.69
CA THR A 135 1.78 0.75 20.37
C THR A 135 3.02 -0.13 20.53
N ALA A 136 2.89 -1.39 20.11
CA ALA A 136 3.96 -2.39 20.05
C ALA A 136 4.77 -2.28 18.76
N GLY A 137 4.10 -1.97 17.66
CA GLY A 137 4.67 -1.99 16.33
C GLY A 137 3.57 -1.90 15.27
N TYR A 138 3.88 -2.38 14.08
CA TYR A 138 3.00 -2.28 12.91
C TYR A 138 3.07 -3.56 12.09
N ILE A 139 1.92 -3.96 11.54
CA ILE A 139 1.86 -4.95 10.46
C ILE A 139 1.84 -4.18 9.16
N GLY A 140 2.80 -4.46 8.29
CA GLY A 140 2.90 -3.88 6.97
C GLY A 140 2.67 -4.94 5.90
N GLY A 141 2.00 -4.57 4.81
CA GLY A 141 1.81 -5.46 3.67
C GLY A 141 1.88 -4.70 2.36
N LEU A 142 2.48 -5.29 1.34
CA LEU A 142 2.52 -4.72 0.01
C LEU A 142 1.45 -5.35 -0.86
N PHE A 143 0.64 -4.48 -1.46
CA PHE A 143 -0.35 -4.82 -2.46
C PHE A 143 0.21 -4.46 -3.82
N GLU A 144 0.40 -5.46 -4.67
CA GLU A 144 0.50 -5.22 -6.11
C GLU A 144 -0.91 -5.01 -6.65
N PHE A 145 -1.35 -3.75 -6.67
CA PHE A 145 -2.75 -3.38 -6.88
C PHE A 145 -3.27 -3.84 -8.26
N GLU A 146 -2.41 -3.80 -9.28
CA GLU A 146 -2.78 -4.26 -10.62
C GLU A 146 -3.15 -5.74 -10.65
N SER A 147 -2.35 -6.61 -10.01
CA SER A 147 -2.63 -8.06 -9.88
C SER A 147 -3.94 -8.34 -9.16
N LEU A 148 -4.22 -7.59 -8.09
CA LEU A 148 -5.47 -7.70 -7.34
C LEU A 148 -6.67 -7.44 -8.25
N VAL A 149 -6.65 -6.32 -8.97
CA VAL A 149 -7.77 -5.92 -9.82
C VAL A 149 -7.93 -6.90 -10.99
N GLU A 150 -6.84 -7.33 -11.62
CA GLU A 150 -6.86 -8.34 -12.69
C GLU A 150 -7.51 -9.66 -12.23
N SER A 151 -7.13 -10.15 -11.05
CA SER A 151 -7.67 -11.39 -10.46
C SER A 151 -9.19 -11.30 -10.24
N ILE A 152 -9.66 -10.17 -9.70
CA ILE A 152 -11.10 -9.93 -9.49
C ILE A 152 -11.85 -9.80 -10.82
N LEU A 153 -11.34 -8.99 -11.75
CA LEU A 153 -11.99 -8.76 -13.05
C LEU A 153 -12.04 -10.04 -13.88
N TRP A 154 -11.00 -10.88 -13.81
CA TRP A 154 -10.97 -12.19 -14.46
C TRP A 154 -12.13 -13.08 -14.01
N GLN A 155 -12.41 -13.13 -12.70
CA GLN A 155 -13.52 -13.92 -12.15
C GLN A 155 -14.90 -13.43 -12.60
N LEU A 156 -15.02 -12.15 -12.95
CA LEU A 156 -16.30 -11.53 -13.34
C LEU A 156 -16.65 -11.73 -14.83
N GLY A 157 -15.82 -12.40 -15.63
CA GLY A 157 -16.09 -12.64 -17.06
C GLY A 157 -15.68 -11.45 -17.94
N ASN A 158 -14.38 -11.31 -18.15
CA ASN A 158 -13.74 -10.13 -18.72
C ASN A 158 -13.76 -10.08 -20.25
N GLN A 159 -14.74 -9.44 -20.92
CA GLN A 159 -14.60 -9.06 -22.34
C GLN A 159 -15.29 -7.76 -22.81
N THR A 160 -16.04 -7.02 -21.98
CA THR A 160 -16.83 -5.87 -22.47
C THR A 160 -16.67 -4.55 -21.72
N VAL A 161 -15.91 -4.53 -20.61
CA VAL A 161 -15.76 -3.34 -19.78
C VAL A 161 -14.29 -3.09 -19.51
N LEU A 162 -13.83 -1.89 -19.87
CA LEU A 162 -12.53 -1.37 -19.46
C LEU A 162 -12.69 -0.71 -18.08
N VAL A 163 -11.77 -0.99 -17.17
CA VAL A 163 -11.76 -0.42 -15.82
C VAL A 163 -10.52 0.44 -15.62
N LYS A 164 -10.71 1.61 -15.00
CA LYS A 164 -9.63 2.45 -14.49
C LYS A 164 -9.87 2.75 -13.02
N VAL A 165 -8.82 2.76 -12.22
CA VAL A 165 -8.88 3.17 -10.82
C VAL A 165 -7.89 4.30 -10.60
N TYR A 166 -8.33 5.36 -9.93
CA TYR A 166 -7.54 6.51 -9.58
C TYR A 166 -7.53 6.72 -8.06
N ASP A 167 -6.37 7.05 -7.52
CA ASP A 167 -6.27 7.75 -6.24
C ASP A 167 -6.55 9.23 -6.51
N ILE A 168 -7.64 9.74 -5.94
CA ILE A 168 -8.11 11.13 -6.08
C ILE A 168 -7.99 11.88 -4.74
N THR A 169 -7.12 11.41 -3.85
CA THR A 169 -6.89 12.03 -2.54
C THR A 169 -6.38 13.46 -2.69
N ASN A 170 -5.52 13.70 -3.68
CA ASN A 170 -4.92 14.99 -3.99
C ASN A 170 -5.53 15.66 -5.23
N CYS A 171 -5.21 16.93 -5.42
CA CYS A 171 -5.67 17.72 -6.58
C CYS A 171 -5.23 17.13 -7.93
N ARG A 172 -4.14 16.35 -7.96
CA ARG A 172 -3.68 15.62 -9.14
C ARG A 172 -3.99 14.14 -8.94
N PRO A 173 -4.98 13.59 -9.66
CA PRO A 173 -5.30 12.16 -9.59
C PRO A 173 -4.13 11.29 -10.06
N SER A 174 -3.83 10.24 -9.30
CA SER A 174 -2.80 9.24 -9.64
C SER A 174 -3.47 7.98 -10.15
N LEU A 175 -3.06 7.50 -11.34
CA LEU A 175 -3.59 6.28 -11.93
C LEU A 175 -3.07 5.06 -11.17
N MET A 176 -3.97 4.29 -10.57
CA MET A 176 -3.64 3.05 -9.86
C MET A 176 -3.77 1.81 -10.74
N TYR A 177 -4.79 1.78 -11.59
CA TYR A 177 -5.07 0.64 -12.48
C TYR A 177 -5.67 1.09 -13.80
N GLY A 178 -5.38 0.33 -14.86
CA GLY A 178 -5.91 0.52 -16.20
C GLY A 178 -4.93 1.25 -17.13
N PRO A 179 -5.27 1.39 -18.43
CA PRO A 179 -4.33 1.90 -19.40
C PRO A 179 -4.11 3.41 -19.24
N ASN A 180 -2.88 3.87 -19.46
CA ASN A 180 -2.52 5.29 -19.39
C ASN A 180 -3.38 6.14 -20.34
N TYR A 181 -3.64 5.63 -21.55
CA TYR A 181 -4.44 6.31 -22.56
C TYR A 181 -5.43 5.35 -23.20
N VAL A 182 -6.71 5.70 -23.15
CA VAL A 182 -7.75 5.08 -23.97
C VAL A 182 -8.64 6.18 -24.53
N LYS A 183 -8.85 6.15 -25.84
CA LYS A 183 -9.89 6.97 -26.47
C LYS A 183 -11.22 6.27 -26.26
N PHE A 184 -12.08 6.84 -25.43
CA PHE A 184 -13.41 6.31 -25.20
C PHE A 184 -14.46 7.41 -25.23
N ASP A 185 -15.69 7.03 -25.56
CA ASP A 185 -16.84 7.90 -25.50
C ASP A 185 -17.22 8.12 -24.02
N ARG A 186 -17.14 9.38 -23.56
CA ARG A 186 -17.47 9.76 -22.18
C ARG A 186 -18.91 9.40 -21.81
N THR A 187 -19.82 9.31 -22.77
CA THR A 187 -21.22 8.92 -22.52
C THR A 187 -21.38 7.44 -22.12
N MET A 188 -20.35 6.62 -22.35
CA MET A 188 -20.33 5.19 -22.03
C MET A 188 -19.54 4.88 -20.75
N ALA A 189 -19.14 5.90 -20.00
CA ALA A 189 -18.41 5.76 -18.74
C ALA A 189 -19.36 5.84 -17.55
N HIS A 190 -19.25 4.87 -16.63
CA HIS A 190 -19.82 4.93 -15.30
C HIS A 190 -18.72 5.21 -14.28
N MET A 191 -18.97 6.15 -13.38
CA MET A 191 -18.04 6.54 -12.32
C MET A 191 -18.59 6.09 -10.98
N SER A 192 -17.76 5.40 -10.20
CA SER A 192 -18.14 4.88 -8.90
C SER A 192 -17.06 5.22 -7.87
N LYS A 193 -17.49 5.65 -6.69
CA LYS A 193 -16.59 5.78 -5.54
C LYS A 193 -16.11 4.39 -5.13
N LEU A 194 -14.82 4.24 -4.90
CA LEU A 194 -14.23 3.01 -4.36
C LEU A 194 -13.75 3.26 -2.93
N GLU A 195 -14.05 2.33 -2.03
CA GLU A 195 -13.68 2.40 -0.62
C GLU A 195 -12.75 1.22 -0.29
N LEU A 196 -11.49 1.52 0.05
CA LEU A 196 -10.48 0.53 0.42
C LEU A 196 -10.21 0.48 1.93
N GLY A 197 -11.02 1.18 2.73
CA GLY A 197 -10.96 1.15 4.19
C GLY A 197 -10.04 2.18 4.86
N ASP A 198 -9.19 2.87 4.10
CA ASP A 198 -8.38 3.99 4.59
C ASP A 198 -9.22 5.29 4.65
N PRO A 199 -9.45 5.89 5.83
CA PRO A 199 -10.21 7.14 5.95
C PRO A 199 -9.50 8.36 5.36
N PHE A 200 -8.19 8.28 5.13
CA PHE A 200 -7.39 9.37 4.59
C PHE A 200 -7.31 9.38 3.07
N ARG A 201 -7.78 8.32 2.39
CA ARG A 201 -7.72 8.19 0.94
C ARG A 201 -9.07 8.11 0.28
N LYS A 202 -9.10 8.62 -0.95
CA LYS A 202 -10.29 8.64 -1.80
C LYS A 202 -9.95 8.04 -3.15
N TYR A 203 -10.81 7.14 -3.61
CA TYR A 203 -10.60 6.44 -4.87
C TYR A 203 -11.80 6.59 -5.79
N LEU A 204 -11.51 6.67 -7.08
CA LEU A 204 -12.50 6.72 -8.15
C LEU A 204 -12.26 5.56 -9.10
N MET A 205 -13.30 4.73 -9.27
CA MET A 205 -13.35 3.72 -10.32
C MET A 205 -14.14 4.27 -11.51
N ILE A 206 -13.60 4.08 -12.70
CA ILE A 206 -14.25 4.42 -13.97
C ILE A 206 -14.37 3.15 -14.80
N CYS A 207 -15.61 2.75 -15.07
CA CYS A 207 -15.94 1.60 -15.90
C CYS A 207 -16.46 2.08 -17.24
N ILE A 208 -15.87 1.60 -18.33
CA ILE A 208 -16.18 2.04 -19.70
C ILE A 208 -16.61 0.83 -20.50
N LYS A 209 -17.84 0.84 -21.01
CA LYS A 209 -18.29 -0.23 -21.91
C LYS A 209 -17.54 -0.12 -23.24
N MET A 210 -16.81 -1.16 -23.61
CA MET A 210 -16.14 -1.24 -24.91
C MET A 210 -17.15 -1.68 -25.96
N ARG A 211 -17.23 -0.97 -27.09
CA ARG A 211 -17.89 -1.51 -28.28
C ARG A 211 -16.91 -2.48 -28.96
N PRO A 212 -17.39 -3.60 -29.53
CA PRO A 212 -16.57 -4.34 -30.47
C PRO A 212 -16.14 -3.36 -31.58
N LEU A 213 -14.84 -3.32 -31.88
CA LEU A 213 -14.37 -2.67 -33.09
C LEU A 213 -15.04 -3.39 -34.24
N ASN A 214 -15.98 -2.73 -34.92
CA ASN A 214 -16.41 -3.17 -36.24
C ASN A 214 -15.18 -3.07 -37.15
N LEU A 215 -14.41 -4.15 -37.24
CA LEU A 215 -13.50 -4.40 -38.34
C LEU A 215 -14.39 -4.52 -39.57
N GLY A 216 -14.63 -3.38 -40.21
CA GLY A 216 -15.31 -3.30 -41.49
C GLY A 216 -14.45 -3.98 -42.55
N CYS A 217 -14.55 -5.30 -42.66
CA CYS A 217 -14.30 -5.97 -43.93
C CYS A 217 -15.49 -5.65 -44.84
N GLN A 218 -15.43 -4.51 -45.53
CA GLN A 218 -16.12 -4.40 -46.80
C GLN A 218 -15.19 -4.99 -47.87
N PRO A 219 -15.60 -6.02 -48.63
CA PRO A 219 -14.87 -6.38 -49.83
C PRO A 219 -14.99 -5.19 -50.82
N LEU A 220 -13.86 -4.74 -51.34
CA LEU A 220 -13.84 -3.78 -52.45
C LEU A 220 -14.47 -4.43 -53.69
N PRO A 221 -15.18 -3.64 -54.53
CA PRO A 221 -15.86 -4.12 -55.74
C PRO A 221 -14.89 -4.64 -56.81
#